data_AF-A0A955HUW7-F1
#
_entry.id   AF-A0A955HUW7-F1
#
_cell.length_a   1.000
_cell.length_b   1.000
_cell.length_c   1.000
_cell.angle_alpha   90.00
_cell.angle_beta   90.00
_cell.angle_gamma   90.00
#
_symmetry.space_group_name_H-M   'P 1'
#
loop_
_entity.id
_entity.type
_entity.pdbx_description
1 polymer ?
#
loop_
_entity_poly.entity_id
_entity_poly.type
_entity_poly.pdbx_seq_one_letter_code
_entity_poly.pdbx_strand_id
1 'polypeptide(L)'
;MVRDSGSSVLARILLVVAYSAQFRFPLTQEEIIRRFWQFDSENTLMNREIFRALKILVESGFLKERGGYYFLPHMIVGSIFDRKQRQKYSIEKLHSAEPVFQFFTKLPWVVGVAITGSVSVASAKKNDDVDFMIITKPNRLWLTRILTLLFAMRHGKRRSFAKEEPNSWCFNLWLTTNALSVPQPQRRLYTAYEVCQAEWYINKDQTAQRFLEQNLWVKELLPNYFEWRKTQLSQTGITDPTWSTSLVVGWLLSGLNAILYWLQLIYMWPHRTTERVAWDHAWFHPKKRI
;
A
#
# COMPACT_ATOMS: atom_id res chain seq x y z
N MET A 1 27.05 -17.80 19.46
CA MET A 1 27.30 -16.42 18.97
C MET A 1 26.68 -15.45 19.96
N VAL A 2 27.52 -14.63 20.57
CA VAL A 2 27.17 -13.69 21.64
C VAL A 2 26.17 -12.66 21.10
N ARG A 3 24.95 -12.65 21.65
CA ARG A 3 23.95 -11.60 21.40
C ARG A 3 24.40 -10.35 22.14
N ASP A 4 25.05 -9.45 21.42
CA ASP A 4 25.24 -8.06 21.84
C ASP A 4 23.86 -7.35 21.72
N SER A 5 23.00 -7.54 22.74
CA SER A 5 21.56 -7.31 22.63
C SER A 5 21.17 -5.82 22.73
N GLY A 6 21.92 -5.01 23.48
CA GLY A 6 21.61 -3.60 23.72
C GLY A 6 22.01 -2.67 22.56
N SER A 7 23.22 -2.83 22.03
CA SER A 7 23.73 -2.07 20.86
C SER A 7 22.89 -2.35 19.61
N SER A 8 22.43 -3.59 19.45
CA SER A 8 21.54 -4.04 18.37
C SER A 8 20.17 -3.35 18.39
N VAL A 9 19.54 -3.19 19.56
CA VAL A 9 18.20 -2.58 19.66
C VAL A 9 18.23 -1.08 19.36
N LEU A 10 19.18 -0.35 19.94
CA LEU A 10 19.34 1.09 19.70
C LEU A 10 19.55 1.39 18.21
N ALA A 11 20.46 0.65 17.56
CA ALA A 11 20.75 0.80 16.14
C ALA A 11 19.53 0.51 15.25
N ARG A 12 18.75 -0.53 15.59
CA ARG A 12 17.52 -0.88 14.86
C ARG A 12 16.43 0.17 15.00
N ILE A 13 16.24 0.73 16.21
CA ILE A 13 15.30 1.84 16.41
C ILE A 13 15.70 3.02 15.53
N LEU A 14 16.98 3.39 15.54
CA LEU A 14 17.49 4.48 14.70
C LEU A 14 17.28 4.20 13.21
N LEU A 15 17.50 2.97 12.74
CA LEU A 15 17.26 2.59 11.36
C LEU A 15 15.79 2.73 10.95
N VAL A 16 14.86 2.29 11.82
CA VAL A 16 13.41 2.39 11.59
C VAL A 16 12.96 3.86 11.55
N VAL A 17 13.43 4.67 12.51
CA VAL A 17 13.10 6.09 12.57
C VAL A 17 13.73 6.85 11.39
N ALA A 18 14.99 6.56 11.05
CA ALA A 18 15.69 7.19 9.93
C ALA A 18 15.05 6.86 8.58
N TYR A 19 14.64 5.60 8.37
CA TYR A 19 13.89 5.22 7.18
C TYR A 19 12.58 6.01 7.08
N SER A 20 11.82 6.11 8.18
CA SER A 20 10.55 6.83 8.21
C SER A 20 10.71 8.36 8.09
N ALA A 21 11.85 8.90 8.53
CA ALA A 21 12.21 10.31 8.40
C ALA A 21 12.31 10.77 6.94
N GLN A 22 12.68 9.88 6.01
CA GLN A 22 12.70 10.18 4.56
C GLN A 22 11.32 10.60 4.03
N PHE A 23 10.24 10.11 4.67
CA PHE A 23 8.86 10.45 4.35
C PHE A 23 8.28 11.57 5.22
N ARG A 24 9.11 12.18 6.07
CA ARG A 24 8.70 13.11 7.12
C ARG A 24 7.59 12.52 7.99
N PHE A 25 7.74 11.26 8.37
CA PHE A 25 6.76 10.48 9.11
C PHE A 25 7.31 10.18 10.51
N PRO A 26 7.04 11.06 11.50
CA PRO A 26 7.40 10.78 12.88
C PRO A 26 6.58 9.59 13.40
N LEU A 27 7.21 8.72 14.21
CA LEU A 27 6.65 7.42 14.58
C LEU A 27 6.19 7.36 16.03
N THR A 28 5.12 6.63 16.31
CA THR A 28 4.82 6.20 17.68
C THR A 28 5.68 4.99 18.09
N GLN A 29 5.70 4.66 19.38
CA GLN A 29 6.39 3.47 19.86
C GLN A 29 5.85 2.19 19.21
N GLU A 30 4.52 2.07 19.07
CA GLU A 30 3.86 0.92 18.44
C GLU A 30 4.23 0.81 16.96
N GLU A 31 4.32 1.94 16.25
CA GLU A 31 4.78 1.95 14.87
C GLU A 31 6.25 1.52 14.78
N ILE A 32 7.12 1.95 15.70
CA ILE A 32 8.52 1.49 15.75
C ILE A 32 8.60 -0.03 15.95
N ILE A 33 7.83 -0.57 16.91
CA ILE A 33 7.78 -2.02 17.19
C ILE A 33 7.26 -2.78 15.97
N ARG A 34 6.21 -2.28 15.32
CA ARG A 34 5.61 -2.91 14.13
C ARG A 34 6.59 -2.91 12.95
N ARG A 35 7.31 -1.81 12.76
CA ARG A 35 8.26 -1.60 11.65
C ARG A 35 9.64 -2.19 11.92
N PHE A 36 9.83 -2.84 13.05
CA PHE A 36 11.11 -3.38 13.46
C PHE A 36 11.58 -4.49 12.51
N TRP A 37 12.81 -4.34 12.03
CA TRP A 37 13.46 -5.31 11.15
C TRP A 37 13.90 -6.54 11.97
N GLN A 38 13.48 -7.74 11.56
CA GLN A 38 13.88 -9.03 12.14
C GLN A 38 13.65 -9.17 13.65
N PHE A 39 12.42 -9.45 14.07
CA PHE A 39 12.09 -9.80 15.46
C PHE A 39 10.87 -10.73 15.57
N ASP A 40 10.73 -11.35 16.75
CA ASP A 40 9.63 -12.24 17.13
C ASP A 40 8.69 -11.51 18.10
N SER A 41 7.51 -11.13 17.61
CA SER A 41 6.59 -10.18 18.25
C SER A 41 5.99 -10.61 19.61
N GLU A 42 6.18 -11.85 20.05
CA GLU A 42 5.53 -12.39 21.26
C GLU A 42 6.29 -12.12 22.57
N ASN A 43 7.44 -11.45 22.52
CA ASN A 43 8.29 -11.27 23.69
C ASN A 43 8.01 -9.96 24.46
N THR A 44 7.16 -10.02 25.49
CA THR A 44 6.83 -8.90 26.41
C THR A 44 8.06 -8.22 27.05
N LEU A 45 9.17 -8.95 27.24
CA LEU A 45 10.42 -8.38 27.77
C LEU A 45 11.01 -7.35 26.80
N MET A 46 10.78 -7.50 25.49
CA MET A 46 11.30 -6.61 24.46
C MET A 46 10.58 -5.27 24.42
N ASN A 47 9.29 -5.19 24.74
CA ASN A 47 8.58 -3.90 24.82
C ASN A 47 9.21 -3.01 25.89
N ARG A 48 9.66 -3.60 27.01
CA ARG A 48 10.40 -2.89 28.05
C ARG A 48 11.79 -2.49 27.58
N GLU A 49 12.49 -3.35 26.84
CA GLU A 49 13.80 -3.04 26.26
C GLU A 49 13.71 -1.89 25.23
N ILE A 50 12.74 -1.91 24.33
CA ILE A 50 12.49 -0.86 23.34
C ILE A 50 12.14 0.45 24.05
N PHE A 51 11.28 0.42 25.06
CA PHE A 51 10.95 1.61 25.85
C PHE A 51 12.19 2.23 26.50
N ARG A 52 13.03 1.42 27.15
CA ARG A 52 14.30 1.89 27.74
C ARG A 52 15.25 2.43 26.66
N ALA A 53 15.36 1.74 25.53
CA ALA A 53 16.21 2.15 24.43
C ALA A 53 15.75 3.49 23.80
N LEU A 54 14.44 3.69 23.64
CA LEU A 54 13.87 4.98 23.21
C LEU A 54 14.23 6.10 24.17
N LYS A 55 14.07 5.87 25.48
CA LYS A 55 14.47 6.84 26.51
C LYS A 55 15.96 7.20 26.40
N ILE A 56 16.84 6.21 26.29
CA ILE A 56 18.29 6.41 26.12
C ILE A 56 18.57 7.25 24.87
N LEU A 57 17.95 6.94 23.73
CA LEU A 57 18.16 7.68 22.47
C LEU A 57 17.68 9.12 22.54
N VAL A 58 16.60 9.39 23.28
CA VAL A 58 16.08 10.74 23.50
C VAL A 58 16.99 11.54 24.44
N GLU A 59 17.38 10.95 25.58
CA GLU A 59 18.30 11.57 26.55
C GLU A 59 19.67 11.86 25.94
N SER A 60 20.16 10.95 25.10
CA SER A 60 21.43 11.10 24.37
C SER A 60 21.33 12.04 23.16
N GLY A 61 20.13 12.56 22.85
CA GLY A 61 19.91 13.52 21.77
C GLY A 61 19.90 12.95 20.35
N PHE A 62 20.02 11.64 20.17
CA PHE A 62 19.89 10.98 18.85
C PHE A 62 18.46 11.00 18.32
N LEU A 63 17.48 11.00 19.22
CA LEU A 63 16.05 11.19 18.91
C LEU A 63 15.49 12.40 19.67
N LYS A 64 14.39 12.93 19.17
CA LYS A 64 13.51 13.83 19.90
C LYS A 64 12.16 13.17 20.06
N GLU A 65 11.51 13.44 21.19
CA GLU A 65 10.15 13.00 21.47
C GLU A 65 9.26 14.23 21.71
N ARG A 66 8.07 14.24 21.11
CA ARG A 66 7.03 15.21 21.45
C ARG A 66 5.65 14.64 21.14
N GLY A 67 4.75 14.69 22.12
CA GLY A 67 3.37 14.21 21.99
C GLY A 67 3.26 12.73 21.61
N GLY A 68 4.16 11.87 22.12
CA GLY A 68 4.20 10.43 21.84
C GLY A 68 4.84 10.06 20.49
N TYR A 69 5.39 11.02 19.76
CA TYR A 69 6.08 10.78 18.50
C TYR A 69 7.59 10.93 18.63
N TYR A 70 8.33 9.98 18.06
CA TYR A 70 9.78 9.94 17.97
C TYR A 70 10.25 10.30 16.56
N PHE A 71 11.28 11.16 16.47
CA PHE A 71 11.82 11.65 15.21
C PHE A 71 13.30 12.07 15.32
N LEU A 72 13.98 12.18 14.18
CA LEU A 72 15.37 12.64 14.14
C LEU A 72 15.46 14.15 14.44
N PRO A 73 16.49 14.62 15.17
CA PRO A 73 16.63 16.04 15.58
C PRO A 73 16.61 17.05 14.42
N HIS A 74 17.09 16.67 13.24
CA HIS A 74 17.11 17.54 12.06
C HIS A 74 15.76 17.64 11.34
N MET A 75 14.75 16.86 11.73
CA MET A 75 13.40 17.03 11.23
C MET A 75 12.80 18.31 11.82
N ILE A 76 12.43 19.25 10.95
CA ILE A 76 11.84 20.54 11.34
C ILE A 76 10.63 20.30 12.26
N VAL A 77 10.61 21.00 13.40
CA VAL A 77 9.67 20.88 14.54
C VAL A 77 8.18 20.98 14.15
N GLY A 78 7.86 21.50 12.95
CA GLY A 78 6.51 21.47 12.38
C GLY A 78 5.98 20.07 12.00
N SER A 79 6.81 19.03 12.02
CA SER A 79 6.49 17.65 11.59
C SER A 79 5.35 16.97 12.37
N ILE A 80 5.12 17.34 13.63
CA ILE A 80 4.06 16.75 14.46
C ILE A 80 2.70 17.40 14.17
N PHE A 81 2.67 18.72 14.00
CA PHE A 81 1.49 19.41 13.49
C PHE A 81 1.13 18.92 12.09
N ASP A 82 2.16 18.65 11.27
CA ASP A 82 2.01 18.03 9.96
C ASP A 82 1.42 16.60 10.07
N ARG A 83 1.79 15.78 11.07
CA ARG A 83 1.23 14.41 11.24
C ARG A 83 -0.28 14.40 11.46
N LYS A 84 -0.79 15.18 12.41
CA LYS A 84 -2.25 15.27 12.68
C LYS A 84 -3.00 15.86 11.49
N GLN A 85 -2.44 16.90 10.86
CA GLN A 85 -3.04 17.51 9.69
C GLN A 85 -3.08 16.55 8.48
N ARG A 86 -2.01 15.78 8.25
CA ARG A 86 -1.97 14.74 7.22
C ARG A 86 -2.93 13.59 7.49
N GLN A 87 -3.13 13.23 8.75
CA GLN A 87 -4.15 12.25 9.12
C GLN A 87 -5.54 12.76 8.75
N LYS A 88 -5.86 14.02 9.06
CA LYS A 88 -7.11 14.66 8.62
C LYS A 88 -7.28 14.63 7.10
N TYR A 89 -6.25 15.04 6.35
CA TYR A 89 -6.29 14.96 4.89
C TYR A 89 -6.46 13.53 4.35
N SER A 90 -5.86 12.55 5.01
CA SER A 90 -6.00 11.14 4.62
C SER A 90 -7.43 10.63 4.81
N ILE A 91 -8.08 11.02 5.92
CA ILE A 91 -9.49 10.72 6.19
C ILE A 91 -10.40 11.39 5.15
N GLU A 92 -10.20 12.69 4.89
CA GLU A 92 -10.97 13.42 3.87
C GLU A 92 -10.82 12.79 2.48
N LYS A 93 -9.60 12.39 2.10
CA LYS A 93 -9.33 11.70 0.84
C LYS A 93 -9.97 10.32 0.79
N LEU A 94 -9.96 9.59 1.89
CA LEU A 94 -10.61 8.30 1.97
C LEU A 94 -12.13 8.44 1.78
N HIS A 95 -12.77 9.41 2.43
CA HIS A 95 -14.19 9.72 2.18
C HIS A 95 -14.44 10.08 0.71
N SER A 96 -13.53 10.83 0.08
CA SER A 96 -13.63 11.15 -1.35
C SER A 96 -13.48 9.94 -2.27
N ALA A 97 -12.91 8.83 -1.79
CA ALA A 97 -12.72 7.58 -2.54
C ALA A 97 -13.92 6.63 -2.43
N GLU A 98 -14.89 6.91 -1.55
CA GLU A 98 -16.07 6.07 -1.34
C GLU A 98 -16.84 5.71 -2.64
N PRO A 99 -17.07 6.64 -3.59
CA PRO A 99 -17.73 6.31 -4.86
C PRO A 99 -16.98 5.25 -5.67
N VAL A 100 -15.64 5.18 -5.55
CA VAL A 100 -14.82 4.18 -6.24
C VAL A 100 -15.06 2.79 -5.68
N PHE A 101 -15.15 2.66 -4.35
CA PHE A 101 -15.46 1.36 -3.73
C PHE A 101 -16.87 0.89 -4.13
N GLN A 102 -17.86 1.78 -4.08
CA GLN A 102 -19.23 1.47 -4.50
C GLN A 102 -19.35 1.12 -6.00
N PHE A 103 -18.49 1.69 -6.83
CA PHE A 103 -18.40 1.30 -8.24
C PHE A 103 -17.86 -0.13 -8.38
N PHE A 104 -16.80 -0.47 -7.64
CA PHE A 104 -16.18 -1.79 -7.73
C PHE A 104 -16.98 -2.91 -7.07
N THR A 105 -17.82 -2.63 -6.08
CA THR A 105 -18.73 -3.65 -5.50
C THR A 105 -19.72 -4.19 -6.55
N LYS A 106 -20.10 -3.36 -7.53
CA LYS A 106 -21.00 -3.74 -8.64
C LYS A 106 -20.31 -4.59 -9.71
N LEU A 107 -18.98 -4.69 -9.71
CA LEU A 107 -18.23 -5.49 -10.66
C LEU A 107 -17.88 -6.85 -10.04
N PRO A 108 -18.57 -7.95 -10.41
CA PRO A 108 -18.45 -9.23 -9.72
C PRO A 108 -17.10 -9.93 -9.92
N TRP A 109 -16.35 -9.55 -10.96
CA TRP A 109 -14.99 -10.06 -11.19
C TRP A 109 -13.90 -9.25 -10.49
N VAL A 110 -14.23 -8.12 -9.86
CA VAL A 110 -13.29 -7.38 -9.00
C VAL A 110 -13.33 -8.01 -7.63
N VAL A 111 -12.22 -8.63 -7.26
CA VAL A 111 -12.08 -9.45 -6.05
C VAL A 111 -11.25 -8.77 -4.97
N GLY A 112 -10.47 -7.76 -5.33
CA GLY A 112 -9.69 -6.98 -4.38
C GLY A 112 -9.63 -5.51 -4.76
N VAL A 113 -9.83 -4.62 -3.80
CA VAL A 113 -9.53 -3.19 -3.94
C VAL A 113 -8.90 -2.71 -2.65
N ALA A 114 -7.72 -2.11 -2.76
CA ALA A 114 -6.98 -1.55 -1.64
C ALA A 114 -6.49 -0.13 -1.94
N ILE A 115 -6.39 0.68 -0.88
CA ILE A 115 -5.67 1.96 -0.89
C ILE A 115 -4.22 1.71 -0.51
N THR A 116 -3.31 2.35 -1.23
CA THR A 116 -1.85 2.27 -1.03
C THR A 116 -1.26 3.67 -0.85
N GLY A 117 0.08 3.77 -0.73
CA GLY A 117 0.75 5.06 -0.64
C GLY A 117 0.38 5.89 0.60
N SER A 118 0.44 7.23 0.48
CA SER A 118 0.40 8.12 1.65
C SER A 118 -0.93 8.10 2.40
N VAL A 119 -2.05 7.86 1.71
CA VAL A 119 -3.38 7.76 2.33
C VAL A 119 -3.47 6.53 3.24
N SER A 120 -2.91 5.38 2.81
CA SER A 120 -2.96 4.13 3.57
C SER A 120 -2.26 4.19 4.93
N VAL A 121 -1.21 5.02 5.05
CA VAL A 121 -0.48 5.26 6.31
C VAL A 121 -0.89 6.55 7.03
N ALA A 122 -2.02 7.14 6.63
CA ALA A 122 -2.52 8.40 7.15
C ALA A 122 -1.54 9.59 7.04
N SER A 123 -0.67 9.61 6.03
CA SER A 123 0.34 10.66 5.80
C SER A 123 0.11 11.50 4.55
N ALA A 124 -1.10 11.49 4.00
CA ALA A 124 -1.40 12.25 2.80
C ALA A 124 -1.29 13.76 3.02
N LYS A 125 -0.69 14.48 2.07
CA LYS A 125 -0.72 15.94 2.03
C LYS A 125 -2.01 16.43 1.37
N LYS A 126 -2.29 17.73 1.52
CA LYS A 126 -3.48 18.38 0.97
C LYS A 126 -3.74 18.02 -0.50
N ASN A 127 -2.69 18.01 -1.32
CA ASN A 127 -2.78 17.83 -2.77
C ASN A 127 -2.38 16.42 -3.25
N ASP A 128 -2.09 15.47 -2.34
CA ASP A 128 -1.73 14.11 -2.72
C ASP A 128 -2.90 13.39 -3.41
N ASP A 129 -2.60 12.49 -4.35
CA ASP A 129 -3.59 11.63 -4.97
C ASP A 129 -3.98 10.46 -4.04
N VAL A 130 -5.09 9.80 -4.37
CA VAL A 130 -5.46 8.52 -3.76
C VAL A 130 -4.96 7.39 -4.65
N ASP A 131 -4.01 6.60 -4.14
CA ASP A 131 -3.39 5.48 -4.86
C ASP A 131 -4.21 4.18 -4.65
N PHE A 132 -4.69 3.57 -5.73
CA PHE A 132 -5.52 2.36 -5.70
C PHE A 132 -4.82 1.14 -6.32
N MET A 133 -4.79 0.05 -5.55
CA MET A 133 -4.52 -1.29 -6.05
C MET A 133 -5.84 -2.03 -6.33
N ILE A 134 -6.00 -2.53 -7.55
CA ILE A 134 -7.21 -3.22 -8.01
C ILE A 134 -6.84 -4.62 -8.49
N ILE A 135 -7.58 -5.61 -8.01
CA ILE A 135 -7.36 -7.02 -8.29
C ILE A 135 -8.62 -7.64 -8.89
N THR A 136 -8.47 -8.20 -10.09
CA THR A 136 -9.57 -8.84 -10.83
C THR A 136 -9.35 -10.33 -10.96
N LYS A 137 -10.42 -11.06 -11.29
CA LYS A 137 -10.30 -12.40 -11.89
C LYS A 137 -9.49 -12.31 -13.22
N PRO A 138 -8.90 -13.42 -13.68
CA PRO A 138 -8.16 -13.43 -14.94
C PRO A 138 -9.05 -12.99 -16.11
N ASN A 139 -8.44 -12.41 -17.15
CA ASN A 139 -9.13 -11.95 -18.37
C ASN A 139 -10.22 -10.89 -18.13
N ARG A 140 -10.10 -10.08 -17.08
CA ARG A 140 -11.04 -8.98 -16.77
C ARG A 140 -10.35 -7.64 -16.46
N LEU A 141 -9.02 -7.62 -16.35
CA LEU A 141 -8.26 -6.45 -15.92
C LEU A 141 -8.49 -5.26 -16.86
N TRP A 142 -8.32 -5.45 -18.17
CA TRP A 142 -8.36 -4.38 -19.17
C TRP A 142 -9.78 -3.84 -19.38
N LEU A 143 -10.78 -4.72 -19.33
CA LEU A 143 -12.17 -4.31 -19.27
C LEU A 143 -12.45 -3.44 -18.05
N THR A 144 -12.05 -3.91 -16.87
CA THR A 144 -12.23 -3.17 -15.62
C THR A 144 -11.56 -1.82 -15.67
N ARG A 145 -10.33 -1.77 -16.22
CA ARG A 145 -9.57 -0.54 -16.36
C ARG A 145 -10.30 0.50 -17.19
N ILE A 146 -10.83 0.13 -18.37
CA ILE A 146 -11.56 1.08 -19.22
C ILE A 146 -12.81 1.60 -18.51
N LEU A 147 -13.60 0.71 -17.89
CA LEU A 147 -14.77 1.13 -17.11
C LEU A 147 -14.39 2.08 -15.97
N THR A 148 -13.27 1.81 -15.30
CA THR A 148 -12.74 2.65 -14.21
C THR A 148 -12.28 4.02 -14.70
N LEU A 149 -11.61 4.09 -15.85
CA LEU A 149 -11.16 5.35 -16.44
C LEU A 149 -12.34 6.22 -16.89
N LEU A 150 -13.39 5.61 -17.46
CA LEU A 150 -14.63 6.29 -17.81
C LEU A 150 -15.36 6.81 -16.56
N PHE A 151 -15.43 5.98 -15.51
CA PHE A 151 -15.98 6.37 -14.22
C PHE A 151 -15.22 7.57 -13.62
N ALA A 152 -13.90 7.48 -13.53
CA ALA A 152 -13.08 8.57 -13.00
C ALA A 152 -13.16 9.86 -13.84
N MET A 153 -13.28 9.74 -15.17
CA MET A 153 -13.50 10.88 -16.06
C MET A 153 -14.83 11.57 -15.78
N ARG A 154 -15.92 10.81 -15.61
CA ARG A 154 -17.24 11.35 -15.25
C ARG A 154 -17.21 12.12 -13.94
N HIS A 155 -16.33 11.75 -13.02
CA HIS A 155 -16.15 12.41 -11.72
C HIS A 155 -15.11 13.55 -11.74
N GLY A 156 -14.46 13.85 -12.87
CA GLY A 156 -13.39 14.86 -12.92
C GLY A 156 -12.19 14.50 -12.03
N LYS A 157 -11.96 13.20 -11.82
CA LYS A 157 -10.90 12.64 -10.96
C LYS A 157 -9.86 11.84 -11.73
N ARG A 158 -9.95 11.84 -13.06
CA ARG A 158 -9.02 11.14 -13.93
C ARG A 158 -7.70 11.90 -13.96
N ARG A 159 -6.61 11.25 -13.50
CA ARG A 159 -5.25 11.74 -13.76
C ARG A 159 -4.99 11.74 -15.27
N SER A 160 -4.62 12.89 -15.82
CA SER A 160 -4.25 13.04 -17.22
C SER A 160 -2.74 12.85 -17.42
N PHE A 161 -2.32 12.47 -18.64
CA PHE A 161 -0.89 12.39 -18.97
C PHE A 161 -0.23 13.77 -19.10
N ALA A 162 -1.00 14.82 -19.38
CA ALA A 162 -0.49 16.16 -19.69
C ALA A 162 -0.58 17.16 -18.53
N LYS A 163 -1.45 16.89 -17.54
CA LYS A 163 -1.63 17.70 -16.32
C LYS A 163 -1.76 16.80 -15.11
N GLU A 164 -0.88 17.00 -14.15
CA GLU A 164 -1.05 16.49 -12.78
C GLU A 164 -2.13 17.31 -12.10
N GLU A 165 -3.37 16.82 -12.15
CA GLU A 165 -4.44 17.39 -11.37
C GLU A 165 -4.28 16.94 -9.91
N PRO A 166 -4.10 17.87 -8.95
CA PRO A 166 -3.99 17.49 -7.56
C PRO A 166 -5.31 16.86 -7.07
N ASN A 167 -5.23 15.91 -6.14
CA ASN A 167 -6.39 15.23 -5.57
C ASN A 167 -7.15 14.32 -6.56
N SER A 168 -6.42 13.69 -7.47
CA SER A 168 -6.96 12.75 -8.44
C SER A 168 -7.04 11.33 -7.87
N TRP A 169 -7.81 10.46 -8.54
CA TRP A 169 -7.84 9.03 -8.25
C TRP A 169 -6.80 8.32 -9.13
N CYS A 170 -5.74 7.83 -8.51
CA CYS A 170 -4.63 7.20 -9.20
C CYS A 170 -4.75 5.68 -9.11
N PHE A 171 -5.23 5.05 -10.18
CA PHE A 171 -5.27 3.59 -10.31
C PHE A 171 -3.90 3.06 -10.74
N ASN A 172 -2.96 3.09 -9.80
CA ASN A 172 -1.53 2.83 -10.03
C ASN A 172 -1.21 1.35 -10.20
N LEU A 173 -1.90 0.46 -9.49
CA LEU A 173 -1.58 -0.97 -9.49
C LEU A 173 -2.79 -1.82 -9.89
N TRP A 174 -2.63 -2.57 -10.98
CA TRP A 174 -3.61 -3.52 -11.48
C TRP A 174 -3.01 -4.91 -11.45
N LEU A 175 -3.69 -5.84 -10.81
CA LEU A 175 -3.27 -7.25 -10.76
C LEU A 175 -4.46 -8.13 -11.13
N THR A 176 -4.16 -9.34 -11.59
CA THR A 176 -5.12 -10.44 -11.55
C THR A 176 -4.79 -11.39 -10.41
N THR A 177 -5.72 -12.27 -10.05
CA THR A 177 -5.45 -13.34 -9.09
C THR A 177 -4.31 -14.28 -9.48
N ASN A 178 -3.90 -14.30 -10.76
CA ASN A 178 -2.75 -15.08 -11.23
C ASN A 178 -1.41 -14.35 -11.07
N ALA A 179 -1.43 -13.06 -10.72
CA ALA A 179 -0.27 -12.18 -10.71
C ALA A 179 -0.14 -11.39 -9.40
N LEU A 180 -0.46 -12.01 -8.26
CA LEU A 180 -0.46 -11.33 -6.96
C LEU A 180 0.94 -11.06 -6.39
N SER A 181 1.96 -11.81 -6.83
CA SER A 181 3.32 -11.68 -6.29
C SER A 181 4.03 -10.46 -6.85
N VAL A 182 4.70 -9.70 -5.97
CA VAL A 182 5.63 -8.65 -6.38
C VAL A 182 6.83 -9.29 -7.10
N PRO A 183 7.16 -8.86 -8.33
CA PRO A 183 8.27 -9.42 -9.09
C PRO A 183 9.62 -9.27 -8.37
N GLN A 184 10.49 -10.28 -8.44
CA GLN A 184 11.81 -10.33 -7.79
C GLN A 184 12.62 -9.02 -7.89
N PRO A 185 12.78 -8.38 -9.07
CA PRO A 185 13.57 -7.14 -9.18
C PRO A 185 13.02 -5.95 -8.39
N GLN A 186 11.76 -6.01 -7.96
CA GLN A 186 11.08 -4.97 -7.21
C GLN A 186 11.09 -5.23 -5.70
N ARG A 187 11.46 -6.43 -5.26
CA ARG A 187 11.43 -6.84 -3.84
C ARG A 187 12.51 -6.10 -3.04
N ARG A 188 12.10 -5.01 -2.40
CA ARG A 188 12.92 -4.14 -1.56
C ARG A 188 12.15 -3.77 -0.30
N LEU A 189 12.84 -3.18 0.68
CA LEU A 189 12.23 -2.72 1.92
C LEU A 189 11.04 -1.77 1.67
N TYR A 190 11.14 -0.86 0.71
CA TYR A 190 10.03 0.01 0.33
C TYR A 190 8.78 -0.75 -0.11
N THR A 191 8.92 -1.69 -1.04
CA THR A 191 7.79 -2.52 -1.49
C THR A 191 7.28 -3.44 -0.40
N ALA A 192 8.12 -3.87 0.55
CA ALA A 192 7.68 -4.67 1.69
C ALA A 192 6.75 -3.86 2.59
N TYR A 193 7.06 -2.58 2.81
CA TYR A 193 6.15 -1.66 3.48
C TYR A 193 4.85 -1.48 2.71
N GLU A 194 4.90 -1.24 1.40
CA GLU A 194 3.68 -1.09 0.58
C GLU A 194 2.77 -2.34 0.67
N VAL A 195 3.36 -3.56 0.66
CA VAL A 195 2.60 -4.80 0.84
C VAL A 195 1.88 -4.84 2.20
N CYS A 196 2.59 -4.52 3.29
CA CYS A 196 2.01 -4.53 4.64
C CYS A 196 1.05 -3.37 4.93
N GLN A 197 1.20 -2.24 4.21
CA GLN A 197 0.42 -1.02 4.40
C GLN A 197 -0.82 -0.95 3.53
N ALA A 198 -0.96 -1.83 2.53
CA ALA A 198 -2.14 -1.87 1.68
C ALA A 198 -3.42 -2.04 2.52
N GLU A 199 -4.31 -1.04 2.48
CA GLU A 199 -5.57 -1.04 3.21
C GLU A 199 -6.72 -1.50 2.33
N TRP A 200 -7.33 -2.64 2.67
CA TRP A 200 -8.30 -3.34 1.82
C TRP A 200 -9.73 -2.93 2.13
N TYR A 201 -10.47 -2.54 1.09
CA TYR A 201 -11.89 -2.15 1.16
C TYR A 201 -12.79 -3.18 0.49
N ILE A 202 -12.27 -3.87 -0.51
CA ILE A 202 -12.90 -5.05 -1.10
C ILE A 202 -11.93 -6.20 -0.94
N ASN A 203 -12.37 -7.28 -0.31
CA ASN A 203 -11.58 -8.48 -0.04
C ASN A 203 -12.40 -9.76 -0.29
N LYS A 204 -12.79 -9.99 -1.55
CA LYS A 204 -13.50 -11.21 -1.95
C LYS A 204 -12.52 -12.35 -2.08
N ASP A 205 -12.99 -13.60 -1.91
CA ASP A 205 -12.18 -14.81 -2.08
C ASP A 205 -10.86 -14.78 -1.29
N GLN A 206 -10.83 -14.11 -0.13
CA GLN A 206 -9.63 -13.92 0.68
C GLN A 206 -8.44 -13.33 -0.11
N THR A 207 -8.71 -12.41 -1.03
CA THR A 207 -7.70 -11.84 -1.92
C THR A 207 -6.58 -11.12 -1.17
N ALA A 208 -6.87 -10.42 -0.09
CA ALA A 208 -5.88 -9.75 0.75
C ALA A 208 -4.92 -10.76 1.41
N GLN A 209 -5.47 -11.86 1.92
CA GLN A 209 -4.72 -12.95 2.54
C GLN A 209 -3.81 -13.62 1.50
N ARG A 210 -4.37 -14.02 0.35
CA ARG A 210 -3.61 -14.59 -0.77
C ARG A 210 -2.54 -13.64 -1.28
N PHE A 211 -2.81 -12.33 -1.33
CA PHE A 211 -1.81 -11.34 -1.72
C PHE A 211 -0.64 -11.32 -0.73
N LEU A 212 -0.91 -11.37 0.58
CA LEU A 212 0.14 -11.43 1.60
C LEU A 212 0.93 -12.74 1.51
N GLU A 213 0.25 -13.87 1.30
CA GLU A 213 0.85 -15.21 1.13
C GLU A 213 1.68 -15.35 -0.15
N GLN A 214 1.32 -14.66 -1.23
CA GLN A 214 2.13 -14.63 -2.46
C GLN A 214 3.36 -13.72 -2.33
N ASN A 215 3.52 -13.05 -1.19
CA ASN A 215 4.60 -12.13 -0.87
C ASN A 215 5.31 -12.50 0.45
N LEU A 216 5.51 -13.80 0.72
CA LEU A 216 6.21 -14.28 1.93
C LEU A 216 7.60 -13.70 2.15
N TRP A 217 8.30 -13.30 1.09
CA TRP A 217 9.60 -12.62 1.17
C TRP A 217 9.55 -11.35 2.06
N VAL A 218 8.37 -10.73 2.22
CA VAL A 218 8.18 -9.58 3.12
C VAL A 218 8.47 -9.94 4.56
N LYS A 219 8.20 -11.18 4.99
CA LYS A 219 8.47 -11.66 6.35
C LYS A 219 9.96 -11.62 6.69
N GLU A 220 10.85 -11.79 5.72
CA GLU A 220 12.31 -11.73 5.92
C GLU A 220 12.78 -10.31 6.27
N LEU A 221 12.08 -9.29 5.75
CA LEU A 221 12.42 -7.88 5.93
C LEU A 221 11.64 -7.24 7.10
N LEU A 222 10.35 -7.54 7.21
CA LEU A 222 9.41 -6.91 8.15
C LEU A 222 8.56 -7.97 8.87
N PRO A 223 9.15 -8.89 9.67
CA PRO A 223 8.39 -10.00 10.26
C PRO A 223 7.28 -9.54 11.20
N ASN A 224 7.55 -8.57 12.09
CA ASN A 224 6.53 -8.04 13.00
C ASN A 224 5.35 -7.44 12.26
N TYR A 225 5.62 -6.66 11.20
CA TYR A 225 4.55 -6.05 10.40
C TYR A 225 3.80 -7.12 9.62
N PHE A 226 4.51 -8.09 9.03
CA PHE A 226 3.91 -9.20 8.30
C PHE A 226 2.94 -9.99 9.19
N GLU A 227 3.39 -10.43 10.36
CA GLU A 227 2.55 -11.22 11.28
C GLU A 227 1.39 -10.39 11.86
N TRP A 228 1.64 -9.12 12.21
CA TRP A 228 0.56 -8.21 12.61
C TRP A 228 -0.50 -8.08 11.50
N ARG A 229 -0.08 -7.88 10.25
CA ARG A 229 -1.00 -7.74 9.11
C ARG A 229 -1.75 -9.03 8.85
N LYS A 230 -1.07 -10.17 8.90
CA LYS A 230 -1.68 -11.50 8.75
C LYS A 230 -2.80 -11.70 9.77
N THR A 231 -2.54 -11.40 11.05
CA THR A 231 -3.54 -11.49 12.12
C THR A 231 -4.75 -10.59 11.87
N GLN A 232 -4.55 -9.35 11.43
CA GLN A 232 -5.65 -8.43 11.08
C GLN A 232 -6.51 -8.96 9.92
N LEU A 233 -5.88 -9.53 8.88
CA LEU A 233 -6.60 -10.07 7.73
C LEU A 233 -7.36 -11.36 8.05
N SER A 234 -6.85 -12.21 8.95
CA SER A 234 -7.55 -13.43 9.37
C SER A 234 -8.88 -13.16 10.10
N GLN A 235 -9.05 -11.96 10.67
CA GLN A 235 -10.26 -11.59 11.43
C GLN A 235 -11.39 -11.03 10.55
N THR A 236 -11.13 -10.72 9.28
CA THR A 236 -12.06 -10.00 8.38
C THR A 236 -12.78 -10.89 7.36
N GLY A 237 -13.07 -12.14 7.72
CA GLY A 237 -13.69 -13.12 6.82
C GLY A 237 -15.12 -12.76 6.40
N ILE A 238 -15.27 -12.04 5.28
CA ILE A 238 -16.54 -11.92 4.58
C ILE A 238 -16.55 -12.98 3.46
N THR A 239 -17.41 -13.98 3.59
CA THR A 239 -17.76 -14.88 2.49
C THR A 239 -18.71 -14.14 1.55
N ASP A 240 -18.20 -13.70 0.41
CA ASP A 240 -19.07 -13.17 -0.64
C ASP A 240 -19.74 -14.32 -1.42
N PRO A 241 -20.97 -14.10 -1.91
CA PRO A 241 -21.65 -15.06 -2.77
C PRO A 241 -20.82 -15.31 -4.04
N THR A 242 -20.66 -16.59 -4.40
CA THR A 242 -19.99 -16.98 -5.64
C THR A 242 -20.82 -16.52 -6.83
N TRP A 243 -20.40 -15.43 -7.47
CA TRP A 243 -21.04 -14.98 -8.70
C TRP A 243 -20.61 -15.86 -9.88
N SER A 244 -21.58 -16.59 -10.44
CA SER A 244 -21.41 -17.35 -11.68
C SER A 244 -21.92 -16.53 -12.87
N THR A 245 -21.08 -16.40 -13.90
CA THR A 245 -21.50 -15.92 -15.22
C THR A 245 -21.86 -17.10 -16.08
N SER A 246 -22.81 -16.95 -17.00
CA SER A 246 -22.96 -17.95 -18.06
C SER A 246 -21.63 -18.07 -18.83
N LEU A 247 -21.28 -19.28 -19.25
CA LEU A 247 -20.02 -19.55 -19.95
C LEU A 247 -19.87 -18.68 -21.21
N VAL A 248 -20.97 -18.45 -21.93
CA VAL A 248 -21.03 -17.61 -23.14
C VAL A 248 -20.68 -16.17 -22.83
N VAL A 249 -21.33 -15.56 -21.84
CA VAL A 249 -21.03 -14.18 -21.41
C VAL A 249 -19.59 -14.11 -20.90
N GLY A 250 -19.15 -15.12 -20.16
CA GLY A 250 -17.77 -15.25 -19.70
C GLY A 250 -16.75 -15.21 -20.84
N TRP A 251 -17.02 -15.92 -21.93
CA TRP A 251 -16.19 -15.94 -23.15
C TRP A 251 -16.19 -14.59 -23.87
N LEU A 252 -17.36 -13.99 -24.09
CA LEU A 252 -17.48 -12.69 -24.74
C LEU A 252 -16.71 -11.60 -23.99
N LEU A 253 -16.83 -11.56 -22.65
CA LEU A 253 -16.09 -10.62 -21.82
C LEU A 253 -14.57 -10.86 -21.89
N SER A 254 -14.12 -12.11 -22.01
CA SER A 254 -12.70 -12.43 -22.18
C SER A 254 -12.17 -11.95 -23.54
N GLY A 255 -12.95 -12.15 -24.61
CA GLY A 255 -12.62 -11.62 -25.94
C GLY A 255 -12.54 -10.09 -25.95
N LEU A 256 -13.52 -9.43 -25.33
CA LEU A 256 -13.51 -7.96 -25.17
C LEU A 256 -12.28 -7.49 -24.36
N ASN A 257 -11.93 -8.19 -23.28
CA ASN A 257 -10.72 -7.88 -22.51
C ASN A 257 -9.45 -7.97 -23.37
N ALA A 258 -9.36 -8.95 -24.28
CA ALA A 258 -8.23 -9.06 -25.20
C ALA A 258 -8.12 -7.87 -26.15
N ILE A 259 -9.24 -7.46 -26.74
CA ILE A 259 -9.29 -6.29 -27.61
C ILE A 259 -8.86 -5.03 -26.83
N LEU A 260 -9.39 -4.82 -25.63
CA LEU A 260 -9.08 -3.64 -24.82
C LEU A 260 -7.62 -3.62 -24.36
N TYR A 261 -6.99 -4.77 -24.13
CA TYR A 261 -5.55 -4.85 -23.88
C TYR A 261 -4.75 -4.33 -25.08
N TRP A 262 -5.05 -4.81 -26.28
CA TRP A 262 -4.37 -4.36 -27.50
C TRP A 262 -4.57 -2.87 -27.75
N LEU A 263 -5.80 -2.37 -27.59
CA LEU A 263 -6.09 -0.94 -27.69
C LEU A 263 -5.30 -0.11 -26.66
N GLN A 264 -5.16 -0.61 -25.42
CA GLN A 264 -4.33 0.05 -24.42
C GLN A 264 -2.86 0.12 -24.87
N LEU A 265 -2.30 -0.98 -25.38
CA LEU A 265 -0.91 -1.00 -25.85
C LEU A 265 -0.68 0.00 -26.99
N ILE A 266 -1.61 0.08 -27.95
CA ILE A 266 -1.58 1.04 -29.06
C ILE A 266 -1.63 2.48 -28.52
N TYR A 267 -2.57 2.76 -27.60
CA TYR A 267 -2.71 4.07 -26.98
C TYR A 267 -1.44 4.51 -26.21
N MET A 268 -0.78 3.57 -25.53
CA MET A 268 0.43 3.84 -24.76
C MET A 268 1.69 3.92 -25.62
N TRP A 269 1.69 3.35 -26.83
CA TRP A 269 2.87 3.31 -27.70
C TRP A 269 3.60 4.66 -27.84
N PRO A 270 2.92 5.78 -28.13
CA PRO A 270 3.59 7.08 -28.26
C PRO A 270 4.04 7.71 -26.93
N HIS A 271 3.56 7.22 -25.78
CA HIS A 271 3.78 7.84 -24.46
C HIS A 271 4.42 6.89 -23.44
N ARG A 272 4.98 5.76 -23.90
CA ARG A 272 5.48 4.71 -23.01
C ARG A 272 6.74 5.21 -22.29
N THR A 273 6.63 5.41 -20.99
CA THR A 273 7.76 5.89 -20.17
C THR A 273 8.25 4.76 -19.26
N THR A 274 7.87 4.81 -17.99
CA THR A 274 8.26 3.83 -16.95
C THR A 274 7.16 2.81 -16.66
N GLU A 275 5.98 2.91 -17.29
CA GLU A 275 4.88 2.01 -17.02
C GLU A 275 5.20 0.57 -17.42
N ARG A 276 4.88 -0.37 -16.54
CA ARG A 276 5.04 -1.81 -16.79
C ARG A 276 3.68 -2.41 -17.00
N VAL A 277 3.38 -2.80 -18.23
CA VAL A 277 2.07 -3.29 -18.65
C VAL A 277 2.22 -4.68 -19.26
N ALA A 278 1.55 -5.65 -18.69
CA ALA A 278 1.44 -7.02 -19.18
C ALA A 278 -0.02 -7.49 -19.15
N TRP A 279 -0.29 -8.68 -19.65
CA TRP A 279 -1.66 -9.20 -19.74
C TRP A 279 -2.41 -9.22 -18.41
N ASP A 280 -1.71 -9.67 -17.37
CA ASP A 280 -2.24 -10.05 -16.06
C ASP A 280 -1.89 -9.05 -14.95
N HIS A 281 -1.13 -8.01 -15.27
CA HIS A 281 -0.74 -6.97 -14.34
C HIS A 281 -0.36 -5.66 -15.04
N ALA A 282 -0.51 -4.54 -14.36
CA ALA A 282 0.00 -3.26 -14.82
C ALA A 282 0.36 -2.31 -13.67
N TRP A 283 1.54 -1.70 -13.76
CA TRP A 283 2.01 -0.62 -12.89
C TRP A 283 2.05 0.68 -13.69
N PHE A 284 1.17 1.61 -13.31
CA PHE A 284 1.12 2.96 -13.87
C PHE A 284 1.76 3.95 -12.90
N HIS A 285 2.46 4.94 -13.46
CA HIS A 285 3.18 5.96 -12.70
C HIS A 285 4.02 5.39 -11.53
N PRO A 286 4.87 4.35 -11.77
CA PRO A 286 5.71 3.84 -10.70
C PRO A 286 6.60 4.99 -10.21
N LYS A 287 6.44 5.35 -8.93
CA LYS A 287 7.24 6.39 -8.29
C LYS A 287 8.71 5.97 -8.40
N LYS A 288 9.53 6.72 -9.15
CA LYS A 288 10.99 6.60 -9.09
C LYS A 288 11.40 7.07 -7.69
N ARG A 289 11.49 6.15 -6.73
CA ARG A 289 11.91 6.47 -5.36
C ARG A 289 13.00 5.48 -4.96
N ILE A 290 14.06 6.09 -4.44
CA ILE A 290 15.39 5.53 -4.14
C ILE A 290 15.26 4.36 -3.16
#